data_AF-A0A7S2GV94-F1
#
_entry.id   AF-A0A7S2GV94-F1
#
_cell.length_a   1.000
_cell.length_b   1.000
_cell.length_c   1.000
_cell.angle_alpha   90.00
_cell.angle_beta   90.00
_cell.angle_gamma   90.00
#
_symmetry.space_group_name_H-M   'P 1'
#
loop_
_entity.id
_entity.type
_entity.pdbx_description
1 polymer ?
#
loop_
_entity_poly.entity_id
_entity_poly.type
_entity_poly.pdbx_seq_one_letter_code
_entity_poly.pdbx_strand_id
1 'polypeptide(L)'
;FNPGSTLGITAPGYAHIASKTATTTTLSAAAGGVTNAFIHKKISGMWLIGETCNGVLSGLVGITAACSVVETWAAVLIGFISAFVYTFGDWLLIKFHIDDP
;
A
#
# COMPACT_ATOMS: atom_id res chain seq x y z
N PHE A 1 -5.55 -4.12 10.62
CA PHE A 1 -4.57 -5.21 10.80
C PHE A 1 -3.31 -4.66 11.47
N ASN A 2 -2.44 -3.95 10.75
CA ASN A 2 -1.09 -3.57 11.20
C ASN A 2 -0.98 -2.97 12.62
N PRO A 3 -1.76 -1.93 13.02
CA PRO A 3 -1.60 -1.35 14.36
C PRO A 3 -1.94 -2.34 15.47
N GLY A 4 -2.90 -3.24 15.22
CA GLY A 4 -3.29 -4.31 16.13
C GLY A 4 -2.20 -5.35 16.34
N SER A 5 -1.26 -5.49 15.40
CA SER A 5 -0.09 -6.37 15.52
C SER A 5 0.90 -5.90 16.61
N THR A 6 0.68 -4.72 17.21
CA THR A 6 1.38 -4.26 18.43
C THR A 6 0.95 -5.04 19.68
N LEU A 7 -0.21 -5.72 19.65
CA LEU A 7 -0.76 -6.57 20.72
C LEU A 7 -1.05 -5.86 22.07
N GLY A 8 -0.97 -4.53 22.11
CA GLY A 8 -1.25 -3.74 23.31
C GLY A 8 -1.06 -2.24 23.06
N ILE A 9 -1.53 -1.42 24.01
CA ILE A 9 -1.39 0.05 23.96
C ILE A 9 -0.94 0.68 25.29
N THR A 10 -1.21 0.02 26.43
CA THR A 10 -1.00 0.58 27.77
C THR A 10 0.44 0.44 28.28
N ALA A 11 1.16 -0.60 27.88
CA ALA A 11 2.54 -0.81 28.32
C ALA A 11 3.47 0.31 27.76
N PRO A 12 4.51 0.73 28.50
CA PRO A 12 5.40 1.82 28.06
C PRO A 12 5.94 1.59 26.65
N GLY A 13 5.79 2.60 25.77
CA GLY A 13 6.25 2.55 24.37
C GLY A 13 5.26 1.94 23.36
N TYR A 14 4.29 1.14 23.80
CA TYR A 14 3.36 0.44 22.89
C TYR A 14 2.44 1.41 22.13
N ALA A 15 1.93 2.45 22.80
CA ALA A 15 1.11 3.47 22.16
C ALA A 15 1.84 4.20 21.02
N HIS A 16 3.15 4.42 21.15
CA HIS A 16 3.94 5.04 20.10
C HIS A 16 4.14 4.11 18.90
N ILE A 17 4.41 2.82 19.14
CA ILE A 17 4.56 1.84 18.07
C ILE A 17 3.23 1.66 17.31
N ALA A 18 2.12 1.53 18.03
CA ALA A 18 0.80 1.39 17.44
C ALA A 18 0.40 2.61 16.59
N SER A 19 0.67 3.82 17.08
CA SER A 19 0.38 5.06 16.34
C SER A 19 1.28 5.22 15.12
N LYS A 20 2.59 4.98 15.25
CA LYS A 20 3.53 4.95 14.11
C LYS A 20 3.07 3.96 13.04
N THR A 21 2.69 2.76 13.46
CA THR A 21 2.19 1.71 12.57
C THR A 21 0.91 2.12 11.85
N ALA A 22 -0.02 2.80 12.52
CA ALA A 22 -1.21 3.33 11.88
C ALA A 22 -0.86 4.39 10.83
N THR A 23 0.01 5.34 11.19
CA THR A 23 0.43 6.42 10.29
C THR A 23 1.16 5.89 9.05
N THR A 24 2.16 5.02 9.20
CA THR A 24 2.91 4.44 8.07
C THR A 24 1.99 3.62 7.17
N THR A 25 1.05 2.85 7.75
CA THR A 25 0.08 2.07 7.00
C THR A 25 -0.82 2.96 6.14
N THR A 26 -1.38 4.03 6.71
CA THR A 26 -2.23 4.98 5.98
C THR A 26 -1.46 5.74 4.90
N LEU A 27 -0.22 6.18 5.18
CA LEU A 27 0.60 6.88 4.21
C LEU A 27 0.98 5.99 3.01
N SER A 28 1.35 4.73 3.26
CA SER A 28 1.64 3.77 2.20
C SER A 28 0.41 3.47 1.35
N ALA A 29 -0.75 3.29 1.98
CA ALA A 29 -2.02 3.06 1.30
C ALA A 29 -2.38 4.24 0.37
N ALA A 30 -2.27 5.46 0.88
CA ALA A 30 -2.54 6.67 0.10
C ALA A 30 -1.55 6.82 -1.07
N ALA A 31 -0.25 6.60 -0.82
CA ALA A 31 0.78 6.68 -1.85
C ALA A 31 0.56 5.63 -2.96
N GLY A 32 0.25 4.38 -2.60
CA GLY A 32 -0.05 3.31 -3.55
C GLY A 32 -1.30 3.62 -4.39
N GLY A 33 -2.39 4.07 -3.75
CA GLY A 33 -3.63 4.44 -4.43
C GLY A 33 -3.45 5.59 -5.43
N VAL A 34 -2.83 6.69 -5.00
CA VAL A 34 -2.54 7.84 -5.88
C VAL A 34 -1.64 7.41 -7.03
N THR A 35 -0.59 6.65 -6.75
CA THR A 35 0.36 6.20 -7.77
C THR A 35 -0.35 5.35 -8.83
N ASN A 36 -1.13 4.34 -8.41
CA ASN A 36 -1.82 3.47 -9.37
C ASN A 36 -2.90 4.23 -10.17
N ALA A 37 -3.58 5.19 -9.53
CA ALA A 37 -4.53 6.06 -10.21
C ALA A 37 -3.87 6.85 -11.36
N PHE A 38 -2.69 7.45 -11.12
CA PHE A 38 -1.95 8.19 -12.16
C PHE A 38 -1.37 7.28 -13.24
N ILE A 39 -0.86 6.10 -12.88
CA ILE A 39 -0.38 5.10 -13.84
C ILE A 39 -1.52 4.73 -14.81
N HIS A 40 -2.67 4.33 -14.29
CA HIS A 40 -3.78 3.90 -15.11
C HIS A 40 -4.48 5.05 -15.83
N LYS A 41 -4.46 6.26 -15.27
CA LYS A 41 -4.88 7.47 -15.99
C LYS A 41 -4.01 7.73 -17.21
N LYS A 42 -2.70 7.50 -17.12
CA LYS A 42 -1.76 7.67 -18.25
C LYS A 42 -1.94 6.59 -19.31
N ILE A 43 -2.25 5.34 -18.92
CA ILE A 43 -2.42 4.22 -19.84
C ILE A 43 -3.80 4.25 -20.53
N SER A 44 -4.88 4.42 -19.76
CA SER A 44 -6.26 4.33 -20.26
C SER A 44 -6.85 5.66 -20.70
N GLY A 45 -6.25 6.79 -20.31
CA GLY A 45 -6.81 8.13 -20.51
C GLY A 45 -7.94 8.49 -19.54
N MET A 46 -8.38 7.58 -18.66
CA MET A 46 -9.49 7.77 -17.72
C MET A 46 -9.09 7.48 -16.28
N TRP A 47 -9.81 8.06 -15.31
CA TRP A 47 -9.62 7.72 -13.90
C TRP A 47 -10.41 6.46 -13.58
N LEU A 48 -9.70 5.38 -13.29
CA LEU A 48 -10.30 4.08 -12.98
C LEU A 48 -10.31 3.86 -11.47
N ILE A 49 -11.51 3.79 -10.89
CA ILE A 49 -11.69 3.65 -9.45
C ILE A 49 -11.21 2.28 -8.95
N GLY A 50 -11.47 1.21 -9.71
CA GLY A 50 -11.01 -0.15 -9.39
C GLY A 50 -9.50 -0.21 -9.24
N GLU A 51 -8.78 0.31 -10.23
CA GLU A 51 -7.32 0.41 -10.18
C GLU A 51 -6.82 1.28 -9.03
N THR A 52 -7.50 2.37 -8.73
CA THR A 52 -7.13 3.21 -7.58
C THR A 52 -7.25 2.41 -6.28
N CYS A 53 -8.34 1.65 -6.10
CA CYS A 53 -8.53 0.76 -4.95
C CYS A 53 -7.47 -0.34 -4.89
N ASN A 54 -7.13 -0.96 -6.03
CA ASN A 54 -6.08 -1.97 -6.10
C ASN A 54 -4.70 -1.39 -5.74
N GLY A 55 -4.43 -0.14 -6.11
CA GLY A 55 -3.26 0.60 -5.66
C GLY A 55 -3.22 0.80 -4.14
N VAL A 56 -4.36 1.12 -3.52
CA VAL A 56 -4.49 1.24 -2.07
C VAL A 56 -4.19 -0.11 -1.40
N LEU A 57 -4.77 -1.20 -1.91
CA LEU A 57 -4.55 -2.55 -1.41
C LEU A 57 -3.08 -2.97 -1.53
N SER A 58 -2.47 -2.70 -2.69
CA SER A 58 -1.04 -2.95 -2.91
C SER A 58 -0.16 -2.20 -1.90
N GLY A 59 -0.41 -0.91 -1.67
CA GLY A 59 0.32 -0.12 -0.67
C GLY A 59 0.13 -0.63 0.76
N LEU A 60 -1.07 -1.11 1.12
CA LEU A 60 -1.36 -1.74 2.41
C LEU A 60 -0.58 -3.06 2.56
N VAL A 61 -0.54 -3.90 1.52
CA VAL A 61 0.21 -5.15 1.53
C VAL A 61 1.71 -4.88 1.64
N GLY A 62 2.26 -3.97 0.84
CA GLY A 62 3.69 -3.68 0.79
C GLY A 62 4.26 -3.19 2.13
N ILE A 63 3.53 -2.37 2.88
CA ILE A 63 4.00 -1.84 4.17
C ILE A 63 3.83 -2.83 5.34
N THR A 64 3.07 -3.91 5.16
CA THR A 64 2.66 -4.80 6.26
C THR A 64 3.83 -5.35 7.06
N ALA A 65 4.92 -5.74 6.40
CA ALA A 65 6.10 -6.31 7.08
C ALA A 65 6.94 -5.28 7.85
N ALA A 66 6.87 -3.99 7.49
CA ALA A 66 7.82 -2.97 7.94
C ALA A 66 7.17 -1.78 8.67
N CYS A 67 5.84 -1.78 8.80
CA CYS A 67 5.03 -0.67 9.28
C CYS A 67 5.44 -0.10 10.66
N SER A 68 6.01 -0.90 11.56
CA SER A 68 6.47 -0.46 12.88
C SER A 68 7.91 0.07 12.91
N VAL A 69 8.74 -0.29 11.93
CA VAL A 69 10.19 -0.07 11.96
C VAL A 69 10.67 1.02 11.01
N VAL A 70 9.94 1.29 9.91
CA VAL A 70 10.32 2.33 8.94
C VAL A 70 9.83 3.71 9.33
N GLU A 71 10.52 4.74 8.87
CA GLU A 71 10.09 6.12 9.03
C GLU A 71 8.90 6.46 8.12
N THR A 72 8.12 7.47 8.52
CA THR A 72 6.86 7.85 7.83
C THR A 72 7.09 8.25 6.37
N TRP A 73 8.20 8.93 6.05
CA TRP A 73 8.56 9.27 4.68
C TRP A 73 8.88 8.02 3.84
N ALA A 74 9.50 7.01 4.44
CA ALA A 74 9.82 5.76 3.75
C ALA A 74 8.56 4.94 3.45
N ALA A 75 7.52 5.05 4.30
CA ALA A 75 6.24 4.41 4.03
C ALA A 75 5.57 4.92 2.74
N VAL A 76 5.72 6.22 2.42
CA VAL A 76 5.24 6.78 1.15
C VAL A 76 5.96 6.16 -0.04
N LEU A 77 7.28 5.98 0.05
CA LEU A 77 8.07 5.34 -1.01
C LEU A 77 7.71 3.87 -1.18
N ILE A 78 7.48 3.14 -0.08
CA ILE A 78 7.02 1.75 -0.11
C ILE A 78 5.68 1.66 -0.85
N GLY A 79 4.71 2.52 -0.52
CA GLY A 79 3.43 2.57 -1.20
C GLY A 79 3.56 2.87 -2.70
N PHE A 80 4.37 3.87 -3.05
CA PHE A 80 4.68 4.21 -4.44
C PHE A 80 5.26 3.02 -5.22
N ILE A 81 6.29 2.36 -4.70
CA ILE A 81 6.93 1.20 -5.34
C ILE A 81 5.96 0.02 -5.44
N SER A 82 5.17 -0.23 -4.39
CA SER A 82 4.20 -1.32 -4.36
C SER A 82 3.17 -1.21 -5.48
N ALA A 83 2.72 0.01 -5.82
CA ALA A 83 1.83 0.23 -6.95
C ALA A 83 2.45 -0.25 -8.28
N PHE A 84 3.72 0.04 -8.56
CA PHE A 84 4.39 -0.45 -9.78
C PHE A 84 4.52 -1.97 -9.80
N VAL A 85 4.87 -2.57 -8.65
CA VAL A 85 4.97 -4.04 -8.52
C VAL A 85 3.62 -4.69 -8.79
N TYR A 86 2.54 -4.11 -8.26
CA TYR A 86 1.17 -4.55 -8.53
C TYR A 86 0.80 -4.43 -10.01
N THR A 87 0.95 -3.24 -10.62
CA THR A 87 0.61 -3.05 -12.04
C THR A 87 1.38 -4.00 -12.94
N PHE A 88 2.67 -4.23 -12.64
CA PHE A 88 3.48 -5.17 -13.40
C PHE A 88 3.02 -6.62 -13.20
N GLY A 89 2.65 -6.99 -11.98
CA GLY A 89 2.08 -8.30 -11.64
C GLY A 89 0.78 -8.57 -12.37
N ASP A 90 -0.17 -7.62 -12.34
CA ASP A 90 -1.44 -7.69 -13.05
C ASP A 90 -1.23 -7.90 -14.57
N TRP A 91 -0.39 -7.07 -15.19
CA TRP A 91 -0.03 -7.23 -16.60
C TRP A 91 0.59 -8.61 -16.91
N LEU A 92 1.40 -9.14 -15.99
CA LEU A 92 2.03 -10.46 -16.15
C LEU A 92 0.99 -11.59 -16.08
N LEU A 93 0.00 -11.50 -15.20
CA LEU A 93 -1.10 -12.47 -15.10
C LEU A 93 -1.92 -12.49 -16.40
N ILE A 94 -2.28 -11.32 -16.91
CA ILE A 94 -2.98 -11.18 -18.20
C ILE A 94 -2.14 -11.78 -19.33
N LYS A 95 -0.82 -11.52 -19.35
CA LYS A 95 0.10 -12.10 -20.35
C LYS A 95 0.15 -13.63 -20.30
N PHE A 96 -0.03 -14.22 -19.11
CA PHE A 96 -0.14 -15.67 -18.93
C PHE A 96 -1.57 -16.21 -19.07
N HIS A 97 -2.53 -15.38 -19.47
CA HIS A 97 -3.95 -15.75 -19.62
C HIS A 97 -4.57 -16.25 -18.30
N ILE A 98 -4.17 -15.66 -17.18
CA ILE A 98 -4.77 -15.87 -15.86
C ILE A 98 -5.65 -14.67 -15.55
N ASP A 99 -6.93 -14.93 -15.28
CA ASP A 99 -7.92 -13.93 -14.90
C ASP A 99 -7.98 -13.84 -13.37
N ASP A 100 -7.57 -12.69 -12.82
CA ASP A 100 -7.64 -12.38 -11.38
C ASP A 100 -8.96 -11.64 -11.10
N PRO A 101 -9.81 -12.12 -10.18
CA PRO A 101 -11.13 -11.55 -9.90
C PRO A 101 -11.15 -10.14 -9.29
#